data_AF-A0A4V1UJ19-F1
#
_entry.id   AF-A0A4V1UJ19-F1
#
_cell.length_a   1.000
_cell.length_b   1.000
_cell.length_c   1.000
_cell.angle_alpha   90.00
_cell.angle_beta   90.00
_cell.angle_gamma   90.00
#
_symmetry.space_group_name_H-M   'P 1'
#
loop_
_entity.id
_entity.type
_entity.pdbx_description
1 polymer ?
#
loop_
_entity_poly.entity_id
_entity_poly.type
_entity_poly.pdbx_seq_one_letter_code
_entity_poly.pdbx_strand_id
1 'polypeptide(L)'
;MPIEVLQSTSRRRTRGINGPFERMPQLRPAQEALLRRWVAVHAIERQWQTLLELAGRDQLGLADDLLALLLESGALRVKEQFVSGQWQVERVMWVDLPTLQTAVGVRSALERDTARESVLNALRALENTHSWAQTAAQSCHQSSLPLATLQARKGLLDALVSWQQEQRFGMRRDFSLHARGHTKAITHTEWDWLTAHMSLDSFGIARFAPLLWLGGSLSLTSGVGRIDVGALGFGAVPTQALKEASVSAAPQRYWLIENRASFERQVALASKGDCVIWLPGQPPADWLAAISHLLDLAPAPAVISCDPDPAGVHIALQAGSLWSARGLS
;
A
#
# COMPACT_ATOMS: atom_id res chain seq x y z
N MET A 1 -14.78 48.89 -8.31
CA MET A 1 -15.12 49.22 -9.72
C MET A 1 -16.63 49.11 -9.89
N PRO A 2 -17.29 49.93 -10.73
CA PRO A 2 -18.73 49.82 -10.92
C PRO A 2 -19.09 48.50 -11.62
N ILE A 3 -20.26 47.96 -11.28
CA ILE A 3 -20.85 46.83 -12.01
C ILE A 3 -21.48 47.39 -13.30
N GLU A 4 -21.08 46.84 -14.44
CA GLU A 4 -21.46 47.32 -15.77
C GLU A 4 -22.19 46.23 -16.57
N VAL A 5 -22.99 46.65 -17.55
CA VAL A 5 -23.55 45.73 -18.56
C VAL A 5 -22.50 45.53 -19.64
N LEU A 6 -21.86 44.36 -19.62
CA LEU A 6 -20.75 44.01 -20.51
C LEU A 6 -21.22 43.59 -21.91
N GLN A 7 -22.40 42.97 -21.98
CA GLN A 7 -23.05 42.55 -23.22
C GLN A 7 -24.56 42.66 -23.04
N SER A 8 -25.30 43.10 -24.07
CA SER A 8 -26.75 43.20 -24.01
C SER A 8 -27.42 42.94 -25.35
N THR A 9 -28.59 42.31 -25.27
CA THR A 9 -29.57 42.11 -26.35
C THR A 9 -30.96 42.46 -25.81
N SER A 10 -32.00 42.40 -26.66
CA SER A 10 -33.38 42.73 -26.25
C SER A 10 -33.93 41.83 -25.12
N ARG A 11 -33.41 40.61 -24.95
CA ARG A 11 -33.90 39.65 -23.93
C ARG A 11 -32.82 39.06 -23.03
N ARG A 12 -31.54 39.31 -23.28
CA ARG A 12 -30.42 38.76 -22.51
C ARG A 12 -29.35 39.81 -22.28
N ARG A 13 -28.74 39.84 -21.09
CA ARG A 13 -27.60 40.69 -20.80
C ARG A 13 -26.59 39.98 -19.90
N THR A 14 -25.32 40.37 -20.00
CA THR A 14 -24.25 39.95 -19.10
C THR A 14 -23.82 41.16 -18.28
N ARG A 15 -23.78 41.02 -16.96
CA ARG A 15 -23.42 42.08 -16.03
C ARG A 15 -22.29 41.65 -15.11
N GLY A 16 -21.39 42.58 -14.79
CA GLY A 16 -20.26 42.34 -13.88
C GLY A 16 -19.22 43.45 -13.94
N ILE A 17 -18.12 43.26 -13.23
CA ILE A 17 -16.98 44.19 -13.25
C ILE A 17 -16.10 43.89 -14.46
N ASN A 18 -15.72 44.94 -15.20
CA ASN A 18 -14.76 44.86 -16.30
C ASN A 18 -13.33 44.98 -15.75
N GLY A 19 -12.82 43.91 -15.17
CA GLY A 19 -11.49 43.83 -14.57
C GLY A 19 -11.18 42.44 -14.02
N PRO A 20 -9.94 42.19 -13.58
CA PRO A 20 -9.57 40.93 -12.95
C PRO A 20 -10.24 40.78 -11.58
N PHE A 21 -10.39 39.53 -11.14
CA PHE A 21 -10.73 39.22 -9.75
C PHE A 21 -9.47 39.39 -8.88
N GLU A 22 -9.44 40.41 -8.02
CA GLU A 22 -8.22 40.76 -7.27
C GLU A 22 -8.19 40.20 -5.84
N ARG A 23 -9.34 40.18 -5.14
CA ARG A 23 -9.39 39.79 -3.73
C ARG A 23 -10.76 39.23 -3.34
N MET A 24 -10.74 38.18 -2.52
CA MET A 24 -11.94 37.64 -1.89
C MET A 24 -12.65 38.68 -1.01
N PRO A 25 -13.98 38.81 -1.12
CA PRO A 25 -14.76 39.58 -0.15
C PRO A 25 -14.70 38.89 1.22
N GLN A 26 -14.95 39.64 2.29
CA GLN A 26 -15.12 39.04 3.62
C GLN A 26 -16.45 38.27 3.65
N LEU A 27 -16.38 36.95 3.79
CA LEU A 27 -17.53 36.07 3.84
C LEU A 27 -17.83 35.67 5.29
N ARG A 28 -19.10 35.59 5.64
CA ARG A 28 -19.54 34.92 6.88
C ARG A 28 -19.26 33.41 6.78
N PRO A 29 -19.06 32.70 7.89
CA PRO A 29 -18.79 31.25 7.86
C PRO A 29 -19.81 30.42 7.06
N ALA A 30 -21.10 30.77 7.14
CA ALA A 30 -22.15 30.11 6.38
C ALA A 30 -22.03 30.36 4.85
N GLN A 31 -21.67 31.58 4.46
CA GLN A 31 -21.43 31.94 3.05
C GLN A 31 -20.20 31.24 2.51
N GLU A 32 -19.13 31.19 3.29
CA GLU A 32 -17.90 30.48 2.92
C GLU A 32 -18.16 28.97 2.77
N ALA A 33 -18.88 28.34 3.70
CA ALA A 33 -19.24 26.93 3.60
C ALA A 33 -20.13 26.64 2.37
N LEU A 34 -21.10 27.51 2.07
CA LEU A 34 -21.92 27.40 0.88
C LEU A 34 -21.09 27.56 -0.40
N LEU A 35 -20.21 28.57 -0.45
CA LEU A 35 -19.33 28.82 -1.58
C LEU A 35 -18.38 27.65 -1.83
N ARG A 36 -17.74 27.11 -0.78
CA ARG A 36 -16.85 25.93 -0.86
C ARG A 36 -17.55 24.74 -1.53
N ARG A 37 -18.79 24.45 -1.12
CA ARG A 37 -19.59 23.37 -1.75
C ARG A 37 -19.93 23.69 -3.19
N TRP A 38 -20.28 24.95 -3.48
CA TRP A 38 -20.62 25.34 -4.84
C TRP A 38 -19.41 25.21 -5.77
N VAL A 39 -18.24 25.78 -5.44
CA VAL A 39 -17.05 25.76 -6.30
C VAL A 39 -16.33 24.41 -6.34
N ALA A 40 -16.72 23.40 -5.55
CA ALA A 40 -16.09 22.07 -5.55
C ALA A 40 -16.17 21.36 -6.92
N VAL A 41 -17.25 21.57 -7.67
CA VAL A 41 -17.36 21.08 -9.05
C VAL A 41 -16.60 22.02 -10.00
N HIS A 42 -16.00 21.52 -11.07
CA HIS A 42 -15.34 22.39 -12.04
C HIS A 42 -16.27 22.69 -13.21
N ALA A 43 -16.69 23.95 -13.35
CA ALA A 43 -17.46 24.45 -14.48
C ALA A 43 -17.30 25.96 -14.55
N ILE A 44 -16.76 26.47 -15.67
CA ILE A 44 -16.53 27.90 -15.91
C ILE A 44 -17.85 28.69 -15.87
N GLU A 45 -18.95 28.06 -16.29
CA GLU A 45 -20.28 28.64 -16.28
C GLU A 45 -21.28 27.70 -15.61
N ARG A 46 -22.20 28.25 -14.79
CA ARG A 46 -23.16 27.47 -14.01
C ARG A 46 -24.55 28.08 -13.99
N GLN A 47 -25.57 27.23 -13.87
CA GLN A 47 -26.93 27.67 -13.59
C GLN A 47 -27.00 28.30 -12.19
N TRP A 48 -27.61 29.47 -12.08
CA TRP A 48 -27.87 30.14 -10.80
C TRP A 48 -28.64 29.23 -9.83
N GLN A 49 -29.59 28.49 -10.37
CA GLN A 49 -30.40 27.49 -9.67
C GLN A 49 -29.56 26.51 -8.83
N THR A 50 -28.35 26.15 -9.26
CA THR A 50 -27.49 25.21 -8.51
C THR A 50 -27.04 25.76 -7.17
N LEU A 51 -26.87 27.09 -7.03
CA LEU A 51 -26.58 27.68 -5.72
C LEU A 51 -27.81 27.65 -4.82
N LEU A 52 -28.98 27.98 -5.36
CA LEU A 52 -30.24 27.96 -4.61
C LEU A 52 -30.55 26.57 -4.06
N GLU A 53 -30.33 25.53 -4.88
CA GLU A 53 -30.48 24.13 -4.48
C GLU A 53 -29.50 23.73 -3.36
N LEU A 54 -28.24 24.17 -3.45
CA LEU A 54 -27.22 23.92 -2.42
C LEU A 54 -27.48 24.67 -1.10
N ALA A 55 -28.06 25.87 -1.19
CA ALA A 55 -28.44 26.66 -0.03
C ALA A 55 -29.67 26.04 0.68
N GLY A 56 -30.61 25.51 -0.09
CA GLY A 56 -31.88 25.00 0.42
C GLY A 56 -32.89 26.12 0.67
N ARG A 57 -34.16 25.73 0.88
CA ARG A 57 -35.30 26.66 0.95
C ARG A 57 -35.19 27.71 2.06
N ASP A 58 -34.53 27.37 3.16
CA ASP A 58 -34.42 28.25 4.34
C ASP A 58 -33.25 29.25 4.23
N GLN A 59 -32.41 29.14 3.20
CA GLN A 59 -31.19 29.96 3.05
C GLN A 59 -31.12 30.68 1.70
N LEU A 60 -32.25 30.94 1.04
CA LEU A 60 -32.26 31.66 -0.25
C LEU A 60 -31.64 33.05 -0.14
N GLY A 61 -31.94 33.80 0.93
CA GLY A 61 -31.31 35.10 1.18
C GLY A 61 -29.79 35.03 1.36
N LEU A 62 -29.26 33.93 1.93
CA LEU A 62 -27.82 33.70 2.03
C LEU A 62 -27.17 33.55 0.65
N ALA A 63 -27.85 32.87 -0.27
CA ALA A 63 -27.40 32.69 -1.64
C ALA A 63 -27.41 34.02 -2.40
N ASP A 64 -28.48 34.80 -2.29
CA ASP A 64 -28.58 36.14 -2.90
C ASP A 64 -27.49 37.08 -2.38
N ASP A 65 -27.29 37.15 -1.05
CA ASP A 65 -26.22 37.92 -0.42
C ASP A 65 -24.83 37.51 -0.94
N LEU A 66 -24.60 36.19 -1.06
CA LEU A 66 -23.33 35.65 -1.56
C LEU A 66 -23.12 36.02 -3.03
N LEU A 67 -24.16 35.94 -3.86
CA LEU A 67 -24.08 36.34 -5.27
C LEU A 67 -23.73 37.82 -5.41
N ALA A 68 -24.37 38.68 -4.62
CA ALA A 68 -24.10 40.12 -4.63
C ALA A 68 -22.63 40.40 -4.26
N LEU A 69 -22.13 39.82 -3.17
CA LEU A 69 -20.74 40.00 -2.73
C LEU A 69 -19.73 39.53 -3.79
N LEU A 70 -19.97 38.38 -4.43
CA LEU A 70 -19.09 37.85 -5.47
C LEU A 70 -19.13 38.68 -6.77
N LEU A 71 -20.28 39.25 -7.09
CA LEU A 71 -20.43 40.15 -8.23
C LEU A 71 -19.72 41.49 -7.97
N GLU A 72 -19.87 42.05 -6.78
CA GLU A 72 -19.23 43.30 -6.33
C GLU A 72 -17.70 43.16 -6.18
N SER A 73 -17.21 41.96 -5.85
CA SER A 73 -15.77 41.68 -5.80
C SER A 73 -15.17 41.37 -7.17
N GLY A 74 -16.00 41.25 -8.21
CA GLY A 74 -15.56 40.85 -9.55
C GLY A 74 -15.17 39.37 -9.68
N ALA A 75 -15.54 38.51 -8.71
CA ALA A 75 -15.25 37.07 -8.76
C ALA A 75 -16.05 36.34 -9.85
N LEU A 76 -17.23 36.88 -10.20
CA LEU A 76 -18.09 36.33 -11.23
C LEU A 76 -18.77 37.43 -12.06
N ARG A 77 -19.36 36.99 -13.18
CA ARG A 77 -20.30 37.74 -14.01
C ARG A 77 -21.63 37.00 -14.03
N VAL A 78 -22.74 37.73 -14.15
CA VAL A 78 -24.08 37.14 -14.25
C VAL A 78 -24.59 37.26 -15.68
N LYS A 79 -25.15 36.18 -16.22
CA LYS A 79 -26.02 36.20 -17.41
C LYS A 79 -27.45 36.25 -16.94
N GLU A 80 -28.15 37.29 -17.38
CA GLU A 80 -29.52 37.59 -16.99
C GLU A 80 -30.43 37.51 -18.21
N GLN A 81 -31.66 37.03 -17.99
CA GLN A 81 -32.73 36.99 -18.98
C GLN A 81 -33.87 37.91 -18.56
N PHE A 82 -34.48 38.60 -19.53
CA PHE A 82 -35.66 39.42 -19.29
C PHE A 82 -36.91 38.55 -19.33
N VAL A 83 -37.57 38.39 -18.18
CA VAL A 83 -38.76 37.55 -17.99
C VAL A 83 -39.81 38.37 -17.23
N SER A 84 -41.02 38.46 -17.78
CA SER A 84 -42.17 39.12 -17.12
C SER A 84 -41.89 40.54 -16.61
N GLY A 85 -41.15 41.35 -17.39
CA GLY A 85 -40.86 42.74 -17.04
C GLY A 85 -39.64 42.93 -16.11
N GLN A 86 -38.96 41.85 -15.73
CA GLN A 86 -37.81 41.90 -14.82
C GLN A 86 -36.62 41.12 -15.38
N TRP A 87 -35.41 41.57 -15.03
CA TRP A 87 -34.19 40.83 -15.31
C TRP A 87 -33.95 39.81 -14.21
N GLN A 88 -33.78 38.55 -14.59
CA GLN A 88 -33.54 37.43 -13.68
C GLN A 88 -32.19 36.79 -13.99
N VAL A 89 -31.42 36.44 -12.96
CA VAL A 89 -30.14 35.74 -13.14
C VAL A 89 -30.43 34.30 -13.56
N GLU A 90 -29.94 33.94 -14.75
CA GLU A 90 -30.04 32.59 -15.28
C GLU A 90 -28.76 31.81 -14.96
N ARG A 91 -27.61 32.41 -15.27
CA ARG A 91 -26.30 31.75 -15.15
C ARG A 91 -25.26 32.67 -14.55
N VAL A 92 -24.22 32.08 -13.96
CA VAL A 92 -23.01 32.78 -13.53
C VAL A 92 -21.82 32.28 -14.33
N MET A 93 -20.88 33.17 -14.61
CA MET A 93 -19.58 32.86 -15.22
C MET A 93 -18.49 33.28 -14.24
N TRP A 94 -17.60 32.35 -13.88
CA TRP A 94 -16.46 32.67 -13.04
C TRP A 94 -15.44 33.47 -13.83
N VAL A 95 -14.90 34.53 -13.23
CA VAL A 95 -13.80 35.30 -13.83
C VAL A 95 -12.49 34.50 -13.73
N ASP A 96 -12.21 33.95 -12.54
CA ASP A 96 -11.07 33.07 -12.28
C ASP A 96 -11.45 32.02 -11.22
N LEU A 97 -11.98 30.88 -11.68
CA LEU A 97 -12.41 29.79 -10.80
C LEU A 97 -11.25 29.16 -10.01
N PRO A 98 -10.07 28.88 -10.60
CA PRO A 98 -8.92 28.40 -9.83
C PRO A 98 -8.53 29.32 -8.67
N THR A 99 -8.37 30.63 -8.90
CA THR A 99 -8.02 31.58 -7.84
C THR A 99 -9.08 31.61 -6.74
N LEU A 100 -10.37 31.57 -7.12
CA LEU A 100 -11.48 31.47 -6.17
C LEU A 100 -11.44 30.18 -5.33
N GLN A 101 -11.21 29.03 -5.98
CA GLN A 101 -11.11 27.72 -5.33
C GLN A 101 -9.98 27.70 -4.30
N THR A 102 -8.79 28.18 -4.66
CA THR A 102 -7.64 28.30 -3.75
C THR A 102 -7.97 29.20 -2.56
N ALA A 103 -8.62 30.35 -2.79
CA ALA A 103 -8.94 31.30 -1.74
C ALA A 103 -9.95 30.76 -0.71
N VAL A 104 -10.79 29.78 -1.08
CA VAL A 104 -11.71 29.08 -0.16
C VAL A 104 -11.21 27.70 0.27
N GLY A 105 -9.96 27.34 -0.04
CA GLY A 105 -9.36 26.06 0.37
C GLY A 105 -9.92 24.83 -0.34
N VAL A 106 -10.46 24.98 -1.55
CA VAL A 106 -10.93 23.90 -2.41
C VAL A 106 -9.87 23.60 -3.45
N ARG A 107 -9.52 22.32 -3.66
CA ARG A 107 -8.58 21.95 -4.71
C ARG A 107 -9.20 22.16 -6.09
N SER A 108 -8.49 22.83 -6.99
CA SER A 108 -8.95 23.04 -8.35
C SER A 108 -8.98 21.74 -9.17
N ALA A 109 -9.67 21.72 -10.31
CA ALA A 109 -9.58 20.58 -11.24
C ALA A 109 -8.16 20.39 -11.74
N LEU A 110 -7.48 21.49 -12.10
CA LEU A 110 -6.09 21.47 -12.50
C LEU A 110 -5.19 20.86 -11.42
N GLU A 111 -5.33 21.28 -10.16
CA GLU A 111 -4.55 20.70 -9.05
C GLU A 111 -4.84 19.20 -8.84
N ARG A 112 -6.09 18.76 -9.03
CA ARG A 112 -6.44 17.34 -8.94
C ARG A 112 -5.82 16.54 -10.08
N ASP A 113 -5.85 17.07 -11.30
CA ASP A 113 -5.26 16.44 -12.48
C ASP A 113 -3.73 16.40 -12.36
N THR A 114 -3.09 17.50 -11.94
CA THR A 114 -1.66 17.54 -11.64
C THR A 114 -1.27 16.56 -10.54
N ALA A 115 -2.04 16.47 -9.46
CA ALA A 115 -1.77 15.51 -8.39
C ALA A 115 -1.90 14.06 -8.88
N ARG A 116 -2.89 13.77 -9.72
CA ARG A 116 -3.06 12.45 -10.34
C ARG A 116 -1.89 12.13 -11.27
N GLU A 117 -1.54 13.05 -12.15
CA GLU A 117 -0.44 12.88 -13.10
C GLU A 117 0.91 12.69 -12.39
N SER A 118 1.14 13.42 -11.30
CA SER A 118 2.32 13.25 -10.45
C SER A 118 2.44 11.82 -9.90
N VAL A 119 1.34 11.26 -9.37
CA VAL A 119 1.34 9.87 -8.86
C VAL A 119 1.55 8.87 -9.98
N LEU A 120 0.93 9.06 -11.16
CA LEU A 120 1.12 8.20 -12.31
C LEU A 120 2.55 8.26 -12.85
N ASN A 121 3.19 9.43 -12.85
CA ASN A 121 4.59 9.57 -13.24
C ASN A 121 5.53 8.87 -12.25
N ALA A 122 5.25 8.95 -10.94
CA ALA A 122 6.00 8.20 -9.94
C ALA A 122 5.86 6.67 -10.11
N LEU A 123 4.67 6.19 -10.48
CA LEU A 123 4.45 4.77 -10.78
C LEU A 123 5.22 4.30 -12.04
N ARG A 124 5.27 5.13 -13.09
CA ARG A 124 6.11 4.86 -14.28
C ARG A 124 7.60 4.81 -13.93
N ALA A 125 8.05 5.66 -13.02
CA ALA A 125 9.45 5.64 -12.58
C ALA A 125 9.78 4.33 -11.84
N LEU A 126 8.87 3.84 -10.97
CA LEU A 126 9.01 2.55 -10.32
C LEU A 126 9.04 1.39 -11.33
N GLU A 127 8.15 1.41 -12.33
CA GLU A 127 8.10 0.44 -13.42
C GLU A 127 9.45 0.33 -14.17
N ASN A 128 10.05 1.47 -14.49
CA ASN A 128 11.32 1.54 -15.20
C ASN A 128 12.52 1.10 -14.35
N THR A 129 12.42 1.24 -13.03
CA THR A 129 13.52 0.94 -12.10
C THR A 129 13.47 -0.50 -11.59
N HIS A 130 12.26 -1.05 -11.41
CA HIS A 130 12.04 -2.34 -10.77
C HIS A 130 11.14 -3.22 -11.65
N SER A 131 11.72 -4.24 -12.26
CA SER A 131 10.97 -5.18 -13.13
C SER A 131 9.81 -5.86 -12.42
N TRP A 132 9.96 -6.17 -11.13
CA TRP A 132 8.90 -6.77 -10.30
C TRP A 132 7.67 -5.85 -10.12
N ALA A 133 7.83 -4.53 -10.28
CA ALA A 133 6.76 -3.57 -10.08
C ALA A 133 5.88 -3.39 -11.32
N GLN A 134 6.29 -3.88 -12.49
CA GLN A 134 5.62 -3.63 -13.78
C GLN A 134 4.13 -3.96 -13.76
N THR A 135 3.78 -5.21 -13.44
CA THR A 135 2.38 -5.66 -13.45
C THR A 135 1.52 -4.88 -12.45
N ALA A 136 2.05 -4.59 -11.26
CA ALA A 136 1.34 -3.83 -10.24
C ALA A 136 1.13 -2.35 -10.65
N ALA A 137 2.17 -1.69 -11.17
CA ALA A 137 2.10 -0.31 -11.66
C ALA A 137 1.14 -0.19 -12.85
N GLN A 138 1.21 -1.12 -13.81
CA GLN A 138 0.33 -1.14 -14.98
C GLN A 138 -1.15 -1.27 -14.61
N SER A 139 -1.47 -2.06 -13.58
CA SER A 139 -2.85 -2.18 -13.07
C SER A 139 -3.43 -0.84 -12.59
N CYS A 140 -2.56 0.08 -12.13
CA CYS A 140 -2.96 1.41 -11.67
C CYS A 140 -3.21 2.37 -12.83
N HIS A 141 -2.55 2.17 -13.98
CA HIS A 141 -2.75 2.97 -15.19
C HIS A 141 -4.06 2.63 -15.92
N GLN A 142 -4.41 1.35 -15.97
CA GLN A 142 -5.56 0.85 -16.74
C GLN A 142 -6.91 1.08 -16.05
N SER A 143 -6.90 1.32 -14.74
CA SER A 143 -8.11 1.41 -13.93
C SER A 143 -8.47 2.88 -13.64
N SER A 144 -9.76 3.24 -13.73
CA SER A 144 -10.26 4.54 -13.26
C SER A 144 -10.35 4.59 -11.73
N LEU A 145 -9.18 4.53 -11.08
CA LEU A 145 -9.07 4.50 -9.63
C LEU A 145 -9.20 5.91 -9.03
N PRO A 146 -9.86 6.06 -7.87
CA PRO A 146 -9.78 7.29 -7.09
C PRO A 146 -8.33 7.65 -6.77
N LEU A 147 -8.02 8.95 -6.69
CA LEU A 147 -6.66 9.43 -6.39
C LEU A 147 -6.10 8.86 -5.08
N ALA A 148 -6.94 8.76 -4.05
CA ALA A 148 -6.55 8.17 -2.77
C ALA A 148 -6.09 6.71 -2.92
N THR A 149 -6.76 5.92 -3.75
CA THR A 149 -6.38 4.52 -4.02
C THR A 149 -5.07 4.44 -4.79
N LEU A 150 -4.85 5.33 -5.77
CA LEU A 150 -3.57 5.42 -6.48
C LEU A 150 -2.42 5.76 -5.53
N GLN A 151 -2.63 6.74 -4.65
CA GLN A 151 -1.65 7.14 -3.65
C GLN A 151 -1.34 5.99 -2.68
N ALA A 152 -2.38 5.29 -2.19
CA ALA A 152 -2.22 4.15 -1.30
C ALA A 152 -1.42 3.01 -1.94
N ARG A 153 -1.73 2.66 -3.19
CA ARG A 153 -1.00 1.62 -3.95
C ARG A 153 0.44 2.02 -4.23
N LYS A 154 0.68 3.27 -4.65
CA LYS A 154 2.04 3.82 -4.83
C LYS A 154 2.84 3.71 -3.53
N GLY A 155 2.26 4.11 -2.40
CA GLY A 155 2.91 4.00 -1.09
C GLY A 155 3.27 2.57 -0.68
N LEU A 156 2.44 1.58 -1.04
CA LEU A 156 2.78 0.17 -0.82
C LEU A 156 3.98 -0.30 -1.67
N LEU A 157 4.07 0.16 -2.92
CA LEU A 157 5.21 -0.16 -3.78
C LEU A 157 6.50 0.50 -3.27
N ASP A 158 6.46 1.75 -2.80
CA ASP A 158 7.63 2.37 -2.16
C ASP A 158 8.03 1.62 -0.88
N ALA A 159 7.06 1.15 -0.10
CA ALA A 159 7.32 0.37 1.10
C ALA A 159 8.01 -0.97 0.76
N LEU A 160 7.67 -1.60 -0.37
CA LEU A 160 8.38 -2.79 -0.86
C LEU A 160 9.81 -2.47 -1.28
N VAL A 161 10.03 -1.34 -1.96
CA VAL A 161 11.37 -0.87 -2.34
C VAL A 161 12.25 -0.69 -1.09
N SER A 162 11.77 0.06 -0.10
CA SER A 162 12.50 0.27 1.16
C SER A 162 12.71 -1.02 1.93
N TRP A 163 11.70 -1.90 2.01
CA TRP A 163 11.80 -3.20 2.66
C TRP A 163 12.91 -4.07 2.05
N GLN A 164 13.04 -4.10 0.73
CA GLN A 164 14.12 -4.80 0.04
C GLN A 164 15.48 -4.16 0.25
N GLN A 165 15.57 -2.82 0.17
CA GLN A 165 16.83 -2.09 0.39
C GLN A 165 17.37 -2.28 1.80
N GLU A 166 16.48 -2.35 2.79
CA GLU A 166 16.81 -2.66 4.18
C GLU A 166 17.03 -4.16 4.44
N GLN A 167 16.93 -5.02 3.41
CA GLN A 167 17.09 -6.48 3.50
C GLN A 167 16.23 -7.12 4.59
N ARG A 168 14.97 -6.68 4.70
CA ARG A 168 14.06 -7.12 5.76
C ARG A 168 13.34 -8.42 5.40
N PHE A 169 13.02 -9.17 6.45
CA PHE A 169 12.27 -10.41 6.40
C PHE A 169 11.25 -10.42 7.53
N GLY A 170 10.07 -11.01 7.30
CA GLY A 170 9.02 -11.05 8.31
C GLY A 170 7.67 -11.49 7.76
N MET A 171 6.64 -11.39 8.59
CA MET A 171 5.26 -11.69 8.20
C MET A 171 4.57 -10.45 7.64
N ARG A 172 3.40 -10.65 7.03
CA ARG A 172 2.50 -9.56 6.58
C ARG A 172 2.26 -8.47 7.63
N ARG A 173 2.15 -8.84 8.91
CA ARG A 173 1.96 -7.87 10.01
C ARG A 173 3.18 -6.96 10.22
N ASP A 174 4.38 -7.49 9.99
CA ASP A 174 5.64 -6.79 10.15
C ASP A 174 5.84 -5.84 8.96
N PHE A 175 5.51 -6.28 7.74
CA PHE A 175 5.44 -5.40 6.58
C PHE A 175 4.37 -4.30 6.74
N SER A 176 3.18 -4.62 7.26
CA SER A 176 2.14 -3.60 7.52
C SER A 176 2.62 -2.54 8.52
N LEU A 177 3.33 -2.98 9.57
CA LEU A 177 3.96 -2.08 10.54
C LEU A 177 5.00 -1.18 9.87
N HIS A 178 5.85 -1.73 9.01
CA HIS A 178 6.83 -0.96 8.22
C HIS A 178 6.16 0.07 7.29
N ALA A 179 5.22 -0.38 6.48
CA ALA A 179 4.62 0.43 5.42
C ALA A 179 3.74 1.58 5.96
N ARG A 180 3.12 1.40 7.14
CA ARG A 180 2.06 2.31 7.63
C ARG A 180 2.08 2.58 9.13
N GLY A 181 3.08 2.10 9.86
CA GLY A 181 3.19 2.29 11.32
C GLY A 181 2.23 1.45 12.16
N HIS A 182 1.41 0.59 11.57
CA HIS A 182 0.48 -0.29 12.28
C HIS A 182 0.34 -1.67 11.64
N THR A 183 0.24 -2.71 12.48
CA THR A 183 0.21 -4.13 12.05
C THR A 183 -1.05 -4.56 11.28
N LYS A 184 -2.09 -3.73 11.25
CA LYS A 184 -3.39 -3.97 10.56
C LYS A 184 -3.80 -2.83 9.62
N ALA A 185 -2.89 -1.94 9.26
CA ALA A 185 -3.21 -0.78 8.44
C ALA A 185 -3.34 -1.09 6.93
N ILE A 186 -2.78 -2.20 6.46
CA ILE A 186 -3.01 -2.69 5.09
C ILE A 186 -4.29 -3.50 5.08
N THR A 187 -5.25 -3.10 4.24
CA THR A 187 -6.57 -3.74 4.17
C THR A 187 -6.51 -5.09 3.45
N HIS A 188 -7.56 -5.89 3.58
CA HIS A 188 -7.65 -7.17 2.86
C HIS A 188 -7.58 -6.97 1.34
N THR A 189 -8.29 -5.97 0.81
CA THR A 189 -8.30 -5.66 -0.64
C THR A 189 -6.95 -5.21 -1.16
N GLU A 190 -6.13 -4.55 -0.34
CA GLU A 190 -4.77 -4.17 -0.70
C GLU A 190 -3.82 -5.37 -0.67
N TRP A 191 -3.99 -6.28 0.29
CA TRP A 191 -3.26 -7.54 0.30
C TRP A 191 -3.59 -8.39 -0.93
N ASP A 192 -4.87 -8.51 -1.28
CA ASP A 192 -5.32 -9.26 -2.45
C ASP A 192 -4.73 -8.65 -3.72
N TRP A 193 -4.76 -7.32 -3.83
CA TRP A 193 -4.12 -6.60 -4.93
C TRP A 193 -2.62 -6.88 -5.01
N LEU A 194 -1.87 -6.79 -3.91
CA LEU A 194 -0.44 -7.11 -3.90
C LEU A 194 -0.20 -8.55 -4.37
N THR A 195 -0.89 -9.53 -3.78
CA THR A 195 -0.70 -10.95 -4.13
C THR A 195 -1.12 -11.31 -5.55
N ALA A 196 -2.04 -10.55 -6.15
CA ALA A 196 -2.46 -10.76 -7.52
C ALA A 196 -1.40 -10.30 -8.54
N HIS A 197 -0.49 -9.40 -8.15
CA HIS A 197 0.49 -8.79 -9.07
C HIS A 197 1.94 -9.16 -8.75
N MET A 198 2.22 -9.76 -7.59
CA MET A 198 3.56 -10.21 -7.21
C MET A 198 3.56 -11.31 -6.16
N SER A 199 4.66 -12.07 -6.09
CA SER A 199 4.90 -13.02 -4.99
C SER A 199 5.47 -12.28 -3.79
N LEU A 200 4.71 -12.15 -2.70
CA LEU A 200 5.21 -11.49 -1.48
C LEU A 200 6.34 -12.28 -0.81
N ASP A 201 6.37 -13.60 -1.00
CA ASP A 201 7.43 -14.45 -0.46
C ASP A 201 8.80 -14.11 -1.08
N SER A 202 8.87 -13.64 -2.34
CA SER A 202 10.13 -13.19 -2.95
C SER A 202 10.65 -11.87 -2.37
N PHE A 203 9.83 -11.16 -1.59
CA PHE A 203 10.22 -9.98 -0.81
C PHE A 203 10.54 -10.34 0.65
N GLY A 204 10.57 -11.63 1.00
CA GLY A 204 10.75 -12.05 2.39
C GLY A 204 9.53 -11.75 3.27
N ILE A 205 8.35 -11.56 2.68
CA ILE A 205 7.10 -11.27 3.40
C ILE A 205 6.22 -12.52 3.41
N ALA A 206 6.38 -13.32 4.46
CA ALA A 206 5.68 -14.57 4.61
C ALA A 206 4.22 -14.39 5.07
N ARG A 207 3.33 -15.25 4.57
CA ARG A 207 1.95 -15.34 5.08
C ARG A 207 1.88 -16.05 6.43
N PHE A 208 2.75 -17.03 6.66
CA PHE A 208 2.83 -17.84 7.87
C PHE A 208 4.27 -17.83 8.41
N ALA A 209 4.45 -18.14 9.69
CA ALA A 209 5.78 -18.28 10.25
C ALA A 209 6.57 -19.36 9.48
N PRO A 210 7.85 -19.11 9.14
CA PRO A 210 8.69 -20.14 8.55
C PRO A 210 8.85 -21.30 9.53
N LEU A 211 8.73 -22.53 9.01
CA LEU A 211 8.75 -23.75 9.80
C LEU A 211 9.99 -24.59 9.44
N LEU A 212 10.62 -25.14 10.46
CA LEU A 212 11.62 -26.19 10.33
C LEU A 212 10.97 -27.54 10.66
N TRP A 213 11.02 -28.48 9.73
CA TRP A 213 10.49 -29.83 9.95
C TRP A 213 11.60 -30.76 10.37
N LEU A 214 11.42 -31.38 11.54
CA LEU A 214 12.43 -32.16 12.24
C LEU A 214 11.83 -33.51 12.67
N GLY A 215 12.64 -34.56 12.67
CA GLY A 215 12.34 -35.86 13.23
C GLY A 215 13.57 -36.49 13.90
N GLY A 216 13.35 -37.50 14.74
CA GLY A 216 14.44 -38.26 15.37
C GLY A 216 15.04 -37.60 16.62
N SER A 217 16.35 -37.76 16.81
CA SER A 217 17.05 -37.50 18.07
C SER A 217 17.38 -36.02 18.28
N LEU A 218 16.40 -35.23 18.72
CA LEU A 218 16.59 -33.86 19.17
C LEU A 218 15.56 -33.52 20.25
N SER A 219 16.02 -32.99 21.39
CA SER A 219 15.13 -32.43 22.42
C SER A 219 15.44 -30.97 22.68
N LEU A 220 14.43 -30.12 22.53
CA LEU A 220 14.50 -28.68 22.76
C LEU A 220 13.77 -28.32 24.06
N THR A 221 14.29 -27.36 24.81
CA THR A 221 13.60 -26.79 25.98
C THR A 221 13.47 -25.28 25.80
N SER A 222 12.25 -24.77 25.93
CA SER A 222 11.93 -23.35 25.93
C SER A 222 11.38 -22.93 27.30
N GLY A 223 11.15 -21.64 27.50
CA GLY A 223 10.50 -21.12 28.72
C GLY A 223 9.08 -21.66 28.96
N VAL A 224 8.47 -22.31 27.97
CA VAL A 224 7.08 -22.80 28.02
C VAL A 224 6.99 -24.33 28.10
N GLY A 225 8.10 -25.05 27.94
CA GLY A 225 8.12 -26.51 28.05
C GLY A 225 9.23 -27.19 27.25
N ARG A 226 9.12 -28.50 27.12
CA ARG A 226 10.06 -29.35 26.39
C ARG A 226 9.41 -29.94 25.13
N ILE A 227 10.15 -29.91 24.03
CA ILE A 227 9.80 -30.55 22.77
C ILE A 227 10.76 -31.72 22.58
N ASP A 228 10.25 -32.95 22.62
CA ASP A 228 10.99 -34.14 22.19
C ASP A 228 10.54 -34.50 20.78
N VAL A 229 11.41 -34.21 19.80
CA VAL A 229 11.10 -34.39 18.38
C VAL A 229 10.92 -35.88 18.05
N GLY A 230 11.67 -36.77 18.71
CA GLY A 230 11.64 -38.21 18.44
C GLY A 230 10.35 -38.86 18.94
N ALA A 231 9.80 -38.39 20.05
CA ALA A 231 8.54 -38.90 20.59
C ALA A 231 7.33 -38.59 19.68
N LEU A 232 7.41 -37.55 18.85
CA LEU A 232 6.37 -37.15 17.90
C LEU A 232 6.45 -37.90 16.57
N GLY A 233 7.53 -38.65 16.32
CA GLY A 233 7.95 -39.04 14.98
C GLY A 233 8.60 -37.87 14.27
N PHE A 234 7.80 -36.91 13.80
CA PHE A 234 8.27 -35.61 13.30
C PHE A 234 7.34 -34.46 13.69
N GLY A 235 7.87 -33.24 13.67
CA GLY A 235 7.09 -32.03 13.91
C GLY A 235 7.63 -30.82 13.17
N ALA A 236 6.76 -29.82 13.00
CA ALA A 236 7.12 -28.52 12.48
C ALA A 236 7.35 -27.54 13.64
N VAL A 237 8.53 -26.94 13.70
CA VAL A 237 8.90 -25.94 14.71
C VAL A 237 9.09 -24.59 14.02
N PRO A 238 8.40 -23.52 14.44
CA PRO A 238 8.69 -22.19 13.94
C PRO A 238 10.17 -21.84 14.11
N THR A 239 10.81 -21.32 13.08
CA THR A 239 12.25 -20.99 13.12
C THR A 239 12.60 -20.01 14.24
N GLN A 240 11.67 -19.12 14.58
CA GLN A 240 11.82 -18.20 15.71
C GLN A 240 11.82 -18.92 17.07
N ALA A 241 11.00 -19.96 17.24
CA ALA A 241 10.94 -20.73 18.48
C ALA A 241 12.26 -21.49 18.73
N LEU A 242 13.00 -21.86 17.68
CA LEU A 242 14.34 -22.43 17.81
C LEU A 242 15.36 -21.43 18.37
N LYS A 243 15.26 -20.14 18.00
CA LYS A 243 16.17 -19.09 18.51
C LYS A 243 16.05 -18.83 20.00
N GLU A 244 14.90 -19.16 20.57
CA GLU A 244 14.58 -18.96 21.99
C GLU A 244 14.70 -20.27 22.79
N ALA A 245 15.03 -21.38 22.12
CA ALA A 245 15.16 -22.69 22.74
C ALA A 245 16.61 -23.01 23.09
N SER A 246 16.77 -23.87 24.09
CA SER A 246 18.02 -24.54 24.42
C SER A 246 17.95 -26.01 23.97
N VAL A 247 19.10 -26.62 23.69
CA VAL A 247 19.16 -28.04 23.38
C VAL A 247 19.39 -28.83 24.66
N SER A 248 18.44 -29.72 24.96
CA SER A 248 18.49 -30.61 26.13
C SER A 248 19.00 -32.02 25.79
N ALA A 249 18.89 -32.42 24.53
CA ALA A 249 19.56 -33.59 23.98
C ALA A 249 19.90 -33.33 22.51
N ALA A 250 21.19 -33.38 22.19
CA ALA A 250 21.71 -33.14 20.85
C ALA A 250 21.77 -34.44 20.02
N PRO A 251 21.62 -34.37 18.69
CA PRO A 251 21.90 -35.50 17.81
C PRO A 251 23.40 -35.79 17.74
N GLN A 252 23.72 -36.99 17.28
CA GLN A 252 25.06 -37.39 16.86
C GLN A 252 25.32 -37.06 15.39
N ARG A 253 24.24 -36.94 14.59
CA ARG A 253 24.31 -36.61 13.17
C ARG A 253 23.01 -35.97 12.70
N TYR A 254 23.12 -35.03 11.76
CA TYR A 254 22.01 -34.51 11.00
C TYR A 254 21.87 -35.21 9.65
N TRP A 255 20.64 -35.51 9.24
CA TRP A 255 20.34 -36.00 7.91
C TRP A 255 19.33 -35.08 7.22
N LEU A 256 19.80 -34.34 6.22
CA LEU A 256 18.99 -33.41 5.46
C LEU A 256 18.44 -34.10 4.23
N ILE A 257 17.12 -34.03 4.02
CA ILE A 257 16.44 -34.69 2.91
C ILE A 257 15.53 -33.69 2.20
N GLU A 258 15.78 -33.47 0.91
CA GLU A 258 15.00 -32.54 0.08
C GLU A 258 13.57 -33.04 -0.18
N ASN A 259 13.46 -34.30 -0.60
CA ASN A 259 12.19 -34.91 -0.96
C ASN A 259 11.29 -35.15 0.27
N ARG A 260 10.12 -34.52 0.30
CA ARG A 260 9.20 -34.57 1.48
C ARG A 260 8.73 -35.99 1.82
N ALA A 261 8.35 -36.80 0.83
CA ALA A 261 7.88 -38.16 1.07
C ALA A 261 9.02 -39.06 1.61
N SER A 262 10.24 -38.81 1.15
CA SER A 262 11.43 -39.50 1.65
C SER A 262 11.75 -39.06 3.08
N PHE A 263 11.68 -37.77 3.40
CA PHE A 263 11.81 -37.26 4.76
C PHE A 263 10.88 -38.01 5.73
N GLU A 264 9.58 -38.06 5.44
CA GLU A 264 8.60 -38.70 6.34
C GLU A 264 8.89 -40.19 6.55
N ARG A 265 9.30 -40.90 5.49
CA ARG A 265 9.68 -42.30 5.57
C ARG A 265 10.97 -42.50 6.38
N GLN A 266 11.98 -41.67 6.15
CA GLN A 266 13.29 -41.82 6.81
C GLN A 266 13.27 -41.43 8.27
N VAL A 267 12.42 -40.48 8.67
CA VAL A 267 12.18 -40.19 10.08
C VAL A 267 11.74 -41.45 10.84
N ALA A 268 10.81 -42.23 10.27
CA ALA A 268 10.30 -43.45 10.91
C ALA A 268 11.36 -44.55 11.02
N LEU A 269 12.43 -44.48 10.21
CA LEU A 269 13.54 -45.44 10.17
C LEU A 269 14.82 -44.89 10.80
N ALA A 270 14.79 -43.67 11.33
CA ALA A 270 15.97 -42.98 11.83
C ALA A 270 16.58 -43.74 13.02
N SER A 271 17.89 -43.93 12.99
CA SER A 271 18.60 -44.57 14.09
C SER A 271 18.68 -43.64 15.29
N LYS A 272 18.85 -44.20 16.49
CA LYS A 272 19.14 -43.41 17.68
C LYS A 272 20.40 -42.57 17.44
N GLY A 273 20.31 -41.27 17.69
CA GLY A 273 21.37 -40.30 17.40
C GLY A 273 21.17 -39.52 16.09
N ASP A 274 20.34 -39.98 15.16
CA ASP A 274 20.05 -39.23 13.93
C ASP A 274 18.94 -38.21 14.15
N CYS A 275 19.16 -36.95 13.77
CA CYS A 275 18.12 -35.96 13.60
C CYS A 275 17.90 -35.71 12.10
N VAL A 276 16.72 -36.08 11.62
CA VAL A 276 16.34 -35.91 10.21
C VAL A 276 15.68 -34.54 10.05
N ILE A 277 16.13 -33.77 9.07
CA ILE A 277 15.63 -32.43 8.76
C ILE A 277 15.12 -32.42 7.33
N TRP A 278 13.89 -31.94 7.12
CA TRP A 278 13.43 -31.69 5.77
C TRP A 278 14.12 -30.44 5.22
N LEU A 279 14.75 -30.60 4.07
CA LEU A 279 15.40 -29.54 3.32
C LEU A 279 14.39 -28.98 2.30
N PRO A 280 13.96 -27.72 2.40
CA PRO A 280 13.16 -27.12 1.32
C PRO A 280 13.99 -27.04 0.05
N GLY A 281 13.33 -27.03 -1.12
CA GLY A 281 13.96 -26.90 -2.44
C GLY A 281 15.08 -25.86 -2.45
N GLN A 282 14.78 -24.57 -2.52
CA GLN A 282 15.80 -23.55 -2.19
C GLN A 282 15.72 -23.17 -0.70
N PRO A 283 16.78 -23.36 0.10
CA PRO A 283 16.81 -22.92 1.50
C PRO A 283 16.62 -21.41 1.64
N PRO A 284 15.52 -20.94 2.24
CA PRO A 284 15.33 -19.51 2.49
C PRO A 284 16.25 -19.02 3.62
N ALA A 285 16.52 -17.72 3.66
CA ALA A 285 17.42 -17.11 4.63
C ALA A 285 17.05 -17.42 6.10
N ASP A 286 15.75 -17.40 6.44
CA ASP A 286 15.28 -17.72 7.79
C ASP A 286 15.51 -19.18 8.18
N TRP A 287 15.43 -20.10 7.22
CA TRP A 287 15.74 -21.51 7.45
C TRP A 287 17.24 -21.68 7.68
N LEU A 288 18.08 -21.05 6.86
CA LEU A 288 19.54 -21.06 7.01
C LEU A 288 19.96 -20.48 8.35
N ALA A 289 19.36 -19.36 8.77
CA ALA A 289 19.63 -18.73 10.06
C ALA A 289 19.20 -19.64 11.23
N ALA A 290 18.07 -20.33 11.12
CA ALA A 290 17.60 -21.26 12.14
C ALA A 290 18.51 -22.48 12.28
N ILE A 291 18.95 -23.07 11.16
CA ILE A 291 19.90 -24.18 11.16
C ILE A 291 21.26 -23.74 11.68
N SER A 292 21.75 -22.57 11.25
CA SER A 292 22.97 -21.98 11.77
C SER A 292 22.94 -21.89 13.30
N HIS A 293 21.85 -21.35 13.86
CA HIS A 293 21.67 -21.26 15.31
C HIS A 293 21.57 -22.64 15.97
N LEU A 294 20.83 -23.58 15.37
CA LEU A 294 20.74 -24.95 15.88
C LEU A 294 22.11 -25.63 15.95
N LEU A 295 22.97 -25.44 14.94
CA LEU A 295 24.32 -25.99 14.92
C LEU A 295 25.25 -25.36 15.97
N ASP A 296 25.03 -24.09 16.32
CA ASP A 296 25.76 -23.45 17.41
C ASP A 296 25.37 -24.06 18.77
N LEU A 297 24.11 -24.50 18.93
CA LEU A 297 23.62 -25.14 20.16
C LEU A 297 23.90 -26.65 20.22
N ALA A 298 23.91 -27.33 19.08
CA ALA A 298 24.04 -28.78 18.97
C ALA A 298 24.90 -29.16 17.75
N PRO A 299 26.22 -28.99 17.85
CA PRO A 299 27.12 -29.30 16.74
C PRO A 299 27.17 -30.81 16.48
N ALA A 300 26.90 -31.21 15.24
CA ALA A 300 27.03 -32.58 14.76
C ALA A 300 27.26 -32.60 13.24
N PRO A 301 27.94 -33.62 12.68
CA PRO A 301 28.13 -33.77 11.24
C PRO A 301 26.79 -33.94 10.50
N ALA A 302 26.79 -33.71 9.18
CA ALA A 302 25.62 -33.87 8.34
C ALA A 302 25.82 -34.79 7.15
N VAL A 303 24.75 -35.50 6.79
CA VAL A 303 24.57 -36.13 5.48
C VAL A 303 23.43 -35.41 4.78
N ILE A 304 23.61 -35.08 3.49
CA ILE A 304 22.61 -34.38 2.69
C ILE A 304 22.18 -35.27 1.53
N SER A 305 20.87 -35.44 1.36
CA SER A 305 20.26 -36.22 0.28
C SER A 305 19.36 -35.31 -0.56
N CYS A 306 19.84 -34.97 -1.75
CA CYS A 306 19.13 -34.23 -2.79
C CYS A 306 19.10 -35.05 -4.08
N ASP A 307 18.24 -34.66 -5.02
CA ASP A 307 18.21 -35.28 -6.34
C ASP A 307 19.53 -35.02 -7.10
N PRO A 308 20.01 -35.97 -7.93
CA PRO A 308 21.30 -35.88 -8.62
C PRO A 308 21.23 -35.00 -9.88
N ASP A 309 20.65 -33.80 -9.75
CA ASP A 309 20.55 -32.80 -10.81
C ASP A 309 21.25 -31.48 -10.41
N PRO A 310 21.46 -30.53 -11.33
CA PRO A 310 22.14 -29.29 -11.01
C PRO A 310 21.49 -28.45 -9.90
N ALA A 311 20.16 -28.50 -9.76
CA ALA A 311 19.45 -27.79 -8.71
C ALA A 311 19.71 -28.48 -7.36
N GLY A 312 19.53 -29.80 -7.29
CA GLY A 312 19.79 -30.58 -6.09
C GLY A 312 21.23 -30.44 -5.58
N VAL A 313 22.23 -30.40 -6.49
CA VAL A 313 23.63 -30.13 -6.14
C VAL A 313 23.80 -28.71 -5.56
N HIS A 314 23.18 -27.69 -6.17
CA HIS A 314 23.25 -26.32 -5.67
C HIS A 314 22.65 -26.21 -4.26
N ILE A 315 21.51 -26.84 -4.05
CA ILE A 315 20.78 -26.90 -2.77
C ILE A 315 21.65 -27.56 -1.69
N ALA A 316 22.25 -28.71 -2.02
CA ALA A 316 23.14 -29.43 -1.12
C ALA A 316 24.38 -28.61 -0.74
N LEU A 317 25.00 -27.92 -1.70
CA LEU A 317 26.15 -27.04 -1.45
C LEU A 317 25.77 -25.83 -0.59
N GLN A 318 24.63 -25.21 -0.85
CA GLN A 318 24.17 -24.06 -0.07
C GLN A 318 23.91 -24.46 1.40
N ALA A 319 23.17 -25.54 1.64
CA ALA A 319 22.92 -26.03 2.99
C ALA A 319 24.22 -26.53 3.67
N GLY A 320 25.03 -27.31 2.95
CA GLY A 320 26.28 -27.88 3.44
C GLY A 320 27.33 -26.82 3.83
N SER A 321 27.29 -25.64 3.21
CA SER A 321 28.17 -24.52 3.57
C SER A 321 28.08 -24.14 5.06
N LEU A 322 26.92 -24.33 5.70
CA LEU A 322 26.72 -24.06 7.14
C LEU A 322 27.56 -24.99 8.04
N TRP A 323 27.71 -26.26 7.61
CA TRP A 323 28.54 -27.27 8.28
C TRP A 323 30.01 -27.06 7.99
N SER A 324 30.37 -26.81 6.72
CA SER A 324 31.76 -26.53 6.33
C SER A 324 32.31 -25.31 7.05
N ALA A 325 31.52 -24.25 7.21
CA ALA A 325 31.91 -23.04 7.95
C ALA A 325 32.22 -23.30 9.44
N ARG A 326 31.71 -24.40 10.00
CA ARG A 326 31.94 -24.82 11.41
C ARG A 326 32.96 -25.96 11.55
N GLY A 327 33.53 -26.45 10.45
CA GLY A 327 34.42 -27.62 10.47
C GLY A 327 33.71 -28.91 10.89
N LEU A 328 32.40 -29.01 10.68
CA LEU A 328 31.59 -30.18 10.99
C LEU A 328 31.45 -31.03 9.73
N SER A 329 32.40 -31.94 9.50
CA SER A 329 32.38 -32.90 8.38
C SER A 329 32.05 -34.31 8.85
#